data_AF-A0A957DPX6-F1
#
_entry.id   AF-A0A957DPX6-F1
#
_cell.length_a   1.000
_cell.length_b   1.000
_cell.length_c   1.000
_cell.angle_alpha   90.00
_cell.angle_beta   90.00
_cell.angle_gamma   90.00
#
_symmetry.space_group_name_H-M   'P 1'
#
loop_
_entity.id
_entity.type
_entity.pdbx_description
1 polymer ?
#
loop_
_entity_poly.entity_id
_entity_poly.type
_entity_poly.pdbx_seq_one_letter_code
_entity_poly.pdbx_strand_id
1 'polypeptide(L)' 'MITLRLDPQLEHTVNELARHLGVSRSELIRRSIAEYVDKLEKPSAWELGKDVFGKYASENPDLARDRKKLVKVIIEAKR' A
#
# COMPACT_ATOMS: atom_id res chain seq x y z
N MET A 1 16.54 -13.20 -1.59
CA MET A 1 17.88 -12.77 -1.13
C MET A 1 18.12 -11.40 -1.72
N ILE A 2 18.34 -10.38 -0.89
CA ILE A 2 18.65 -9.02 -1.35
C ILE A 2 20.15 -8.83 -1.15
N THR A 3 20.85 -8.37 -2.20
CA THR A 3 22.27 -8.00 -2.11
C THR A 3 22.37 -6.49 -2.05
N LEU A 4 22.84 -5.97 -0.93
CA LEU A 4 22.97 -4.53 -0.67
C LEU A 4 24.43 -4.21 -0.40
N ARG A 5 25.00 -3.26 -1.14
CA ARG A 5 26.31 -2.67 -0.81
C ARG A 5 26.08 -1.56 0.21
N LEU A 6 26.71 -1.70 1.37
CA LEU A 6 26.74 -0.67 2.40
C LEU A 6 28.06 0.07 2.33
N ASP A 7 28.06 1.32 2.79
CA ASP A 7 29.30 2.01 3.07
C ASP A 7 30.09 1.26 4.17
N PRO A 8 31.43 1.18 4.09
CA PRO A 8 32.24 0.45 5.07
C PRO A 8 32.01 0.89 6.52
N GLN A 9 31.76 2.18 6.76
CA GLN A 9 31.51 2.71 8.10
C GLN A 9 30.17 2.20 8.65
N LEU A 10 29.15 2.16 7.79
CA LEU A 10 27.82 1.68 8.15
C LEU A 10 27.85 0.16 8.40
N GLU A 11 28.57 -0.59 7.58
CA GLU A 11 28.74 -2.04 7.77
C GLU A 11 29.41 -2.35 9.12
N HIS A 12 30.48 -1.63 9.47
CA HIS A 12 31.14 -1.79 10.76
C HIS A 12 30.17 -1.50 11.92
N THR A 13 29.39 -0.42 11.82
CA THR A 13 28.42 -0.02 12.83
C THR A 13 27.32 -1.08 13.02
N VAL A 14 26.78 -1.61 11.92
CA VAL A 14 25.77 -2.68 11.94
C VAL A 14 26.34 -3.96 12.56
N ASN A 15 27.59 -4.30 12.28
CA ASN A 15 28.25 -5.48 12.85
C ASN A 15 28.40 -5.37 14.37
N GLU A 16 28.91 -4.23 14.86
CA GLU A 16 29.10 -3.99 16.30
C GLU A 16 27.76 -3.98 17.05
N LEU A 17 26.75 -3.31 16.50
CA LEU A 17 25.40 -3.28 17.08
C LEU A 17 24.76 -4.66 17.13
N ALA A 18 24.86 -5.43 16.04
CA ALA A 18 24.34 -6.79 16.00
C ALA A 18 24.99 -7.68 17.07
N ARG A 19 26.32 -7.54 17.25
CA ARG A 19 27.07 -8.24 18.29
C ARG A 19 26.62 -7.83 19.70
N HIS A 20 26.47 -6.53 19.97
CA HIS A 20 26.02 -6.04 21.28
C HIS A 20 24.59 -6.47 21.63
N LEU A 21 23.73 -6.56 20.62
CA LEU A 21 22.35 -6.99 20.77
C LEU A 21 22.18 -8.52 20.75
N GLY A 22 23.25 -9.29 20.51
CA GLY A 22 23.19 -10.76 20.44
C GLY A 22 22.35 -11.29 19.27
N VAL A 23 22.18 -10.51 18.20
CA VAL A 23 21.39 -10.89 17.02
C VAL A 23 22.26 -11.01 15.78
N SER A 24 21.78 -11.72 14.77
CA SER A 24 22.48 -11.77 13.49
C SER A 24 22.38 -10.43 12.75
N ARG A 25 23.38 -10.13 11.91
CA ARG A 25 23.39 -8.94 11.04
C ARG A 25 22.13 -8.83 10.18
N SER A 26 21.73 -9.95 9.57
CA SER A 26 20.53 -10.01 8.74
C SER A 26 19.25 -9.76 9.53
N GLU A 27 19.22 -10.16 10.80
CA GLU A 27 18.08 -9.93 11.68
C GLU A 27 17.96 -8.45 12.06
N LEU A 28 19.08 -7.82 12.44
CA LEU A 28 19.12 -6.40 12.72
C LEU A 28 18.63 -5.59 11.52
N ILE A 29 19.15 -5.89 10.31
CA ILE A 29 18.75 -5.22 9.07
C ILE A 29 17.25 -5.41 8.79
N ARG A 30 16.70 -6.63 8.94
CA ARG A 30 15.27 -6.88 8.73
C ARG A 30 14.39 -6.07 9.67
N ARG A 31 14.74 -6.03 10.95
CA ARG A 31 13.99 -5.25 11.96
C ARG A 31 14.03 -3.76 11.65
N SER A 32 15.21 -3.23 11.32
CA SER A 32 15.36 -1.82 10.97
C SER A 32 14.56 -1.44 9.72
N ILE A 33 14.54 -2.29 8.69
CA ILE A 33 13.72 -2.04 7.49
C ILE A 33 12.23 -2.08 7.83
N ALA A 34 11.78 -3.08 8.58
CA ALA A 34 10.37 -3.19 8.98
C ALA A 34 9.93 -1.96 9.79
N GLU A 35 10.73 -1.56 10.78
CA GLU A 35 10.46 -0.39 11.61
C GLU A 35 10.47 0.91 10.79
N TYR A 36 11.41 1.06 9.84
CA TYR A 36 11.43 2.21 8.96
C TYR A 36 10.19 2.28 8.08
N VAL A 37 9.76 1.15 7.50
CA VAL A 37 8.55 1.06 6.68
C VAL A 37 7.30 1.37 7.49
N ASP A 38 7.20 0.89 8.73
CA ASP A 38 6.06 1.20 9.60
C ASP A 38 5.98 2.66 10.04
N LYS A 39 7.13 3.37 10.07
CA LYS A 39 7.19 4.81 10.35
C LYS A 39 6.77 5.68 9.17
N LEU A 40 6.83 5.17 7.95
CA LEU A 40 6.32 5.89 6.79
C LEU A 40 4.80 6.01 6.91
N GLU A 41 4.26 7.20 6.66
CA GLU A 41 2.81 7.40 6.65
C GLU A 41 2.18 6.39 5.71
N LYS A 42 1.28 5.58 6.26
CA LYS A 42 0.54 4.60 5.46
C LYS A 42 -0.46 5.39 4.63
N PRO A 43 -0.40 5.32 3.28
CA PRO A 43 -1.39 5.97 2.44
C PRO A 43 -2.78 5.49 2.86
N SER A 44 -3.75 6.40 2.84
CA SER A 44 -5.12 6.08 3.18
C SER A 44 -5.64 4.95 2.29
N ALA A 45 -6.61 4.17 2.78
CA ALA A 45 -7.23 3.11 1.99
C ALA A 45 -7.78 3.61 0.63
N TRP A 46 -8.18 4.88 0.57
CA TRP A 46 -8.57 5.57 -0.65
C TRP A 46 -7.41 5.73 -1.64
N GLU A 47 -6.26 6.20 -1.17
CA GLU A 47 -5.06 6.40 -1.99
C GLU A 47 -4.50 5.07 -2.50
N LEU A 48 -4.46 4.04 -1.65
CA LEU A 48 -4.06 2.68 -2.05
C LEU A 48 -4.96 2.09 -3.13
N GLY A 49 -6.25 2.39 -3.07
CA GLY A 49 -7.22 1.88 -4.02
C GLY A 49 -7.44 2.79 -5.21
N LYS A 50 -6.78 3.95 -5.33
CA LYS A 50 -7.03 4.93 -6.41
C LYS A 50 -6.85 4.33 -7.81
N ASP A 51 -5.92 3.40 -7.96
CA ASP A 51 -5.66 2.72 -9.25
C ASP A 51 -6.65 1.56 -9.53
N VAL A 52 -7.47 1.20 -8.54
CA VAL A 52 -8.48 0.14 -8.61
C VAL A 52 -9.89 0.73 -8.67
N PHE A 53 -10.17 1.75 -7.86
CA PHE A 53 -11.41 2.50 -7.81
C PHE A 53 -11.52 3.42 -9.03
N GLY A 54 -12.63 3.30 -9.78
CA GLY A 54 -12.87 4.17 -10.94
C GLY A 54 -12.18 3.74 -12.24
N LYS A 55 -11.47 2.59 -12.26
CA LYS A 55 -10.90 2.00 -13.49
C LYS A 55 -11.96 1.75 -14.57
N TYR A 56 -13.19 1.49 -14.15
CA TYR A 56 -14.37 1.37 -15.00
C TYR A 56 -15.41 2.37 -14.51
N ALA A 57 -15.37 3.58 -15.03
CA ALA A 57 -16.45 4.54 -14.88
C ALA A 57 -17.55 4.19 -15.89
N SER A 58 -18.81 4.21 -15.46
CA SER A 58 -19.90 4.18 -16.42
C SER A 58 -19.89 5.50 -17.20
N GLU A 59 -20.21 5.43 -18.49
CA GLU A 59 -20.35 6.61 -19.36
C GLU A 59 -21.40 7.61 -18.82
N ASN A 60 -22.36 7.12 -18.03
CA ASN A 60 -23.37 7.95 -17.40
C ASN A 60 -23.08 8.10 -15.88
N PRO A 61 -22.65 9.29 -15.43
CA PRO A 61 -22.34 9.55 -14.03
C PRO A 61 -23.58 9.57 -13.12
N ASP A 62 -24.77 9.74 -13.70
CA ASP A 62 -26.03 9.85 -12.97
C ASP A 62 -26.68 8.49 -12.69
N LEU A 63 -26.11 7.38 -13.17
CA LEU A 63 -26.63 6.03 -12.87
C LEU A 63 -26.73 5.76 -11.37
N ALA A 64 -25.73 6.22 -10.60
CA ALA A 64 -25.74 6.07 -9.16
C ALA A 64 -26.72 7.05 -8.49
N ARG A 65 -26.78 8.29 -8.99
CA ARG A 65 -27.57 9.38 -8.40
C ARG A 65 -29.07 9.20 -8.61
N ASP A 66 -29.47 8.86 -9.84
CA ASP A 66 -30.86 8.74 -10.27
C ASP A 66 -31.34 7.29 -10.38
N ARG A 67 -30.67 6.34 -9.69
CA ARG A 67 -30.95 4.89 -9.77
C ARG A 67 -32.43 4.56 -9.72
N LYS A 68 -33.19 5.20 -8.82
CA LYS A 68 -34.61 4.92 -8.60
C LYS A 68 -35.48 5.35 -9.78
N LYS A 69 -35.16 6.49 -10.39
CA LYS A 69 -35.90 7.01 -11.57
C LYS A 69 -35.61 6.14 -12.78
N LEU A 70 -34.33 5.81 -13.01
CA LEU A 70 -33.90 4.97 -14.14
C LEU A 70 -34.50 3.57 -14.07
N VAL A 71 -34.47 2.92 -12.89
CA VAL A 71 -35.07 1.60 -12.71
C VAL A 71 -36.58 1.61 -12.97
N LYS A 72 -37.29 2.67 -12.54
CA LYS A 72 -38.73 2.81 -12.80
C LYS A 72 -39.03 2.87 -14.30
N VAL A 73 -38.28 3.69 -15.05
CA VAL A 73 -38.41 3.80 -16.51
C VAL A 73 -38.17 2.45 -17.20
N ILE A 74 -37.13 1.71 -16.77
CA ILE A 74 -36.82 0.38 -17.34
C ILE A 74 -37.96 -0.62 -17.08
N ILE A 75 -38.57 -0.59 -15.89
CA ILE A 75 -39.67 -1.49 -15.53
C ILE A 75 -40.93 -1.13 -16.35
N GLU A 76 -41.25 0.15 -16.49
CA GLU A 76 -42.39 0.62 -17.29
C GLU A 76 -42.22 0.28 -18.78
N ALA A 77 -41.01 0.40 -19.33
CA ALA A 77 -40.73 0.06 -20.73
C ALA A 77 -40.78 -1.45 -21.04
N LYS A 78 -40.73 -2.32 -20.01
CA LYS A 78 -40.86 -3.78 -20.16
C LYS A 78 -42.30 -4.28 -20.07
N ARG A 79 -43.23 -3.41 -19.71
CA ARG A 79 -44.64 -3.72 -19.51
C ARG A 79 -45.44 -3.42 -20.78
#